data_AF-A0A6N8UNJ0-F1
#
_entry.id   AF-A0A6N8UNJ0-F1
#
_cell.length_a   1.000
_cell.length_b   1.000
_cell.length_c   1.000
_cell.angle_alpha   90.00
_cell.angle_beta   90.00
_cell.angle_gamma   90.00
#
_symmetry.space_group_name_H-M   'P 1'
#
loop_
_entity.id
_entity.type
_entity.pdbx_description
1 polymer ?
#
loop_
_entity_poly.entity_id
_entity_poly.type
_entity_poly.pdbx_seq_one_letter_code
_entity_poly.pdbx_strand_id
1 'polypeptide(L)'
;MKQRRNVKDDLIDANTPIGAVKFVLLHHDGCARAKFHFRIELDGSRTQLIPTNSKGQHPNSLGIVISGVFDELTPTPEQMNGLKELLVDLKMRYPGFVLGAHRQVRADRTTTCPGAKFPMGELSAWAKGELLTIRNERIQVDIESQYGP
;
A
#
# COMPACT_ATOMS: atom_id res chain seq x y z
N MET A 1 -9.34 2.87 -35.06
CA MET A 1 -9.80 1.93 -34.01
C MET A 1 -9.02 2.24 -32.74
N LYS A 2 -9.66 2.85 -31.73
CA LYS A 2 -9.00 3.10 -30.42
C LYS A 2 -9.04 1.80 -29.64
N GLN A 3 -7.87 1.23 -29.36
CA GLN A 3 -7.71 0.03 -28.56
C GLN A 3 -8.23 0.32 -27.15
N ARG A 4 -9.35 -0.32 -26.78
CA ARG A 4 -9.94 -0.22 -25.45
C ARG A 4 -8.93 -0.79 -24.45
N ARG A 5 -8.44 0.05 -23.54
CA ARG A 5 -7.65 -0.41 -22.39
C ARG A 5 -8.48 -1.47 -21.65
N ASN A 6 -7.85 -2.61 -21.39
CA ASN A 6 -8.49 -3.78 -20.80
C ASN A 6 -8.74 -3.49 -19.31
N VAL A 7 -10.00 -3.31 -18.93
CA VAL A 7 -10.46 -2.86 -17.59
C VAL A 7 -10.42 -4.02 -16.57
N LYS A 8 -9.40 -4.87 -16.61
CA LYS A 8 -9.29 -6.05 -15.72
C LYS A 8 -8.28 -5.90 -14.58
N ASP A 9 -7.57 -4.77 -14.52
CA ASP A 9 -6.58 -4.50 -13.47
C ASP A 9 -7.12 -3.61 -12.33
N ASP A 10 -8.42 -3.25 -12.35
CA ASP A 10 -9.07 -2.49 -11.28
C ASP A 10 -9.48 -3.41 -10.10
N LEU A 11 -8.52 -4.15 -9.55
CA LEU A 11 -8.73 -4.95 -8.34
C LEU A 11 -8.59 -4.08 -7.08
N ILE A 12 -9.49 -3.11 -6.92
CA ILE A 12 -9.76 -2.54 -5.60
C ILE A 12 -11.26 -2.20 -5.51
N ASP A 13 -12.00 -3.00 -4.75
CA ASP A 13 -13.45 -2.91 -4.49
C ASP A 13 -13.95 -1.46 -4.23
N ALA A 14 -14.76 -0.95 -5.15
CA ALA A 14 -15.29 0.42 -5.16
C ALA A 14 -16.32 0.70 -4.03
N ASN A 15 -16.74 -0.30 -3.25
CA ASN A 15 -17.78 -0.17 -2.23
C ASN A 15 -17.25 -0.02 -0.78
N THR A 16 -15.97 0.32 -0.58
CA THR A 16 -15.45 0.61 0.77
C THR A 16 -15.73 2.08 1.16
N PRO A 17 -16.32 2.36 2.34
CA PRO A 17 -16.55 3.74 2.77
C PRO A 17 -15.26 4.56 2.80
N ILE A 18 -15.27 5.68 2.08
CA ILE A 18 -14.21 6.68 2.11
C ILE A 18 -14.08 7.16 3.58
N GLY A 19 -12.90 6.98 4.18
CA GLY A 19 -12.57 7.54 5.50
C GLY A 19 -12.40 6.59 6.69
N ALA A 20 -12.58 5.26 6.54
CA ALA A 20 -12.37 4.33 7.66
C ALA A 20 -10.89 3.92 7.88
N VAL A 21 -10.05 3.97 6.84
CA VAL A 21 -8.65 3.55 6.92
C VAL A 21 -7.77 4.68 7.44
N LYS A 22 -7.19 4.48 8.63
CA LYS A 22 -6.24 5.39 9.27
C LYS A 22 -4.79 4.99 9.03
N PHE A 23 -4.51 3.70 8.89
CA PHE A 23 -3.14 3.20 8.75
C PHE A 23 -2.98 2.25 7.57
N VAL A 24 -1.84 2.32 6.91
CA VAL A 24 -1.33 1.25 6.05
C VAL A 24 -0.10 0.66 6.75
N LEU A 25 -0.14 -0.63 7.03
CA LEU A 25 0.87 -1.32 7.85
C LEU A 25 1.63 -2.34 7.01
N LEU A 26 2.95 -2.21 7.00
CA LEU A 26 3.82 -3.13 6.26
C LEU A 26 4.22 -4.36 7.08
N HIS A 27 4.17 -5.50 6.41
CA HIS A 27 4.53 -6.83 6.89
C HIS A 27 5.44 -7.53 5.87
N HIS A 28 6.10 -8.59 6.31
CA HIS A 28 6.85 -9.52 5.45
C HIS A 28 6.44 -10.96 5.78
N ASP A 29 6.87 -11.95 5.01
CA ASP A 29 6.42 -13.34 5.15
C ASP A 29 6.80 -14.01 6.48
N GLY A 30 7.77 -13.44 7.21
CA GLY A 30 8.12 -13.89 8.57
C GLY A 30 7.10 -13.49 9.64
N CYS A 31 6.05 -12.74 9.28
CA CYS A 31 4.99 -12.36 10.21
C CYS A 31 4.12 -13.57 10.58
N ALA A 32 4.10 -13.98 11.85
CA ALA A 32 3.29 -15.10 12.35
C ALA A 32 1.75 -14.93 12.21
N ARG A 33 1.28 -13.78 11.75
CA ARG A 33 -0.16 -13.49 11.61
C ARG A 33 -0.63 -13.66 10.17
N ALA A 34 -1.87 -14.12 10.01
CA ALA A 34 -2.57 -14.21 8.74
C ALA A 34 -3.53 -13.02 8.52
N LYS A 35 -4.10 -12.89 7.31
CA LYS A 35 -5.10 -11.87 6.89
C LYS A 35 -4.54 -10.46 6.60
N PHE A 36 -3.81 -10.37 5.50
CA PHE A 36 -3.41 -9.10 4.88
C PHE A 36 -4.37 -8.74 3.75
N HIS A 37 -4.47 -7.46 3.42
CA HIS A 37 -5.32 -6.97 2.32
C HIS A 37 -4.63 -7.09 0.98
N PHE A 38 -3.32 -6.84 0.96
CA PHE A 38 -2.52 -6.90 -0.26
C PHE A 38 -1.24 -7.68 -0.06
N ARG A 39 -0.76 -8.27 -1.15
CA ARG A 39 0.57 -8.85 -1.27
C ARG A 39 1.35 -8.16 -2.39
N ILE A 40 2.64 -7.92 -2.16
CA ILE A 40 3.62 -7.54 -3.18
C ILE A 40 4.57 -8.72 -3.40
N GLU A 41 4.63 -9.25 -4.62
CA GLU A 41 5.53 -10.33 -4.99
C GLU A 41 6.91 -9.83 -5.40
N LEU A 42 7.87 -10.75 -5.54
CA LEU A 42 9.28 -10.44 -5.87
C LEU A 42 9.46 -9.62 -7.16
N ASP A 43 8.57 -9.81 -8.13
CA ASP A 43 8.54 -9.10 -9.41
C ASP A 43 7.78 -7.77 -9.35
N GLY A 44 7.34 -7.35 -8.17
CA GLY A 44 6.55 -6.14 -7.96
C GLY A 44 5.06 -6.30 -8.22
N SER A 45 4.60 -7.47 -8.66
CA SER A 45 3.18 -7.72 -8.88
C SER A 45 2.38 -7.60 -7.59
N ARG A 46 1.14 -7.11 -7.72
CA ARG A 46 0.28 -6.70 -6.60
C ARG A 46 -0.96 -7.57 -6.63
N THR A 47 -1.26 -8.24 -5.52
CA THR A 47 -2.47 -9.06 -5.39
C THR A 47 -3.30 -8.58 -4.21
N GLN A 48 -4.59 -8.31 -4.45
CA GLN A 48 -5.55 -8.11 -3.36
C GLN A 48 -5.95 -9.48 -2.79
N LEU A 49 -5.62 -9.74 -1.53
CA LEU A 49 -5.89 -11.01 -0.85
C LEU A 49 -7.27 -11.04 -0.18
N ILE A 50 -7.71 -9.91 0.37
CA ILE A 50 -9.06 -9.73 0.92
C ILE A 50 -9.60 -8.34 0.55
N PRO A 51 -10.93 -8.15 0.51
CA PRO A 51 -11.55 -6.84 0.28
C PRO A 51 -11.08 -5.77 1.29
N THR A 52 -10.92 -4.52 0.87
CA THR A 52 -10.45 -3.43 1.76
C THR A 52 -11.45 -3.05 2.86
N ASN A 53 -12.71 -3.43 2.72
CA ASN A 53 -13.76 -3.30 3.74
C ASN A 53 -13.80 -4.50 4.71
N SER A 54 -13.03 -5.56 4.46
CA SER A 54 -12.96 -6.73 5.32
C SER A 54 -12.05 -6.50 6.53
N LYS A 55 -12.32 -7.20 7.63
CA LYS A 55 -11.49 -7.12 8.84
C LYS A 55 -10.15 -7.83 8.63
N GLY A 56 -9.07 -7.05 8.55
CA GLY A 56 -7.69 -7.53 8.60
C GLY A 56 -7.15 -7.73 10.02
N GLN A 57 -5.82 -7.68 10.17
CA GLN A 57 -5.14 -7.88 11.46
C GLN A 57 -5.41 -6.76 12.47
N HIS A 58 -5.55 -5.52 12.00
CA HIS A 58 -5.72 -4.35 12.84
C HIS A 58 -6.97 -3.57 12.43
N PRO A 59 -7.74 -3.02 13.39
CA PRO A 59 -8.88 -2.17 13.07
C PRO A 59 -8.42 -0.91 12.32
N ASN A 60 -9.27 -0.40 11.43
CA ASN A 60 -9.02 0.84 10.68
C ASN A 60 -7.67 0.86 9.93
N SER A 61 -7.17 -0.31 9.54
CA SER A 61 -5.83 -0.47 8.98
C SER A 61 -5.83 -1.43 7.81
N LEU A 62 -5.06 -1.11 6.77
CA LEU A 62 -4.76 -2.03 5.69
C LEU A 62 -3.37 -2.64 5.89
N GLY A 63 -3.31 -3.94 6.20
CA GLY A 63 -2.06 -4.70 6.17
C GLY A 63 -1.63 -5.04 4.74
N ILE A 64 -0.37 -4.74 4.40
CA ILE A 64 0.29 -5.15 3.15
C ILE A 64 1.43 -6.10 3.53
N VAL A 65 1.45 -7.31 2.97
CA VAL A 65 2.57 -8.25 3.11
C VAL A 65 3.46 -8.17 1.87
N ILE A 66 4.76 -8.11 2.07
CA ILE A 66 5.74 -8.04 0.99
C ILE A 66 6.54 -9.36 1.03
N SER A 67 6.65 -10.01 -0.13
CA SER A 67 7.25 -11.34 -0.27
C SER A 67 8.72 -11.36 0.16
N GLY A 68 9.08 -12.21 1.11
CA GLY A 68 10.43 -12.32 1.67
C GLY A 68 10.55 -12.07 3.17
N VAL A 69 11.77 -12.21 3.70
CA VAL A 69 12.12 -11.99 5.12
C VAL A 69 13.19 -10.91 5.22
N PHE A 70 12.78 -9.68 5.48
CA PHE A 70 13.69 -8.53 5.42
C PHE A 70 14.46 -8.24 6.72
N ASP A 71 14.54 -9.21 7.62
CA ASP A 71 15.59 -9.21 8.65
C ASP A 71 16.95 -9.62 8.03
N GLU A 72 16.90 -10.41 6.96
CA GLU A 72 18.08 -10.97 6.28
C GLU A 72 18.24 -10.45 4.86
N LEU A 73 17.13 -10.15 4.18
CA LEU A 73 17.10 -9.71 2.78
C LEU A 73 16.76 -8.22 2.66
N THR A 74 17.15 -7.62 1.54
CA THR A 74 16.65 -6.29 1.12
C THR A 74 15.56 -6.52 0.07
N PRO A 75 14.43 -5.77 0.08
CA PRO A 75 13.43 -5.88 -0.99
C PRO A 75 14.03 -5.52 -2.36
N THR A 76 13.51 -6.14 -3.41
CA THR A 76 13.92 -5.86 -4.79
C THR A 76 13.45 -4.46 -5.23
N PRO A 77 14.11 -3.83 -6.22
CA PRO A 77 13.61 -2.59 -6.82
C PRO A 77 12.17 -2.71 -7.34
N GLU A 78 11.83 -3.85 -7.94
CA GLU A 78 10.50 -4.14 -8.48
C GLU A 78 9.45 -4.19 -7.36
N GLN A 79 9.76 -4.83 -6.23
CA GLN A 79 8.92 -4.80 -5.03
C GLN A 79 8.68 -3.38 -4.53
N MET A 80 9.73 -2.57 -4.46
CA MET A 80 9.61 -1.19 -3.99
C MET A 80 8.78 -0.34 -4.94
N ASN A 81 8.89 -0.55 -6.25
CA ASN A 81 8.08 0.14 -7.25
C ASN A 81 6.60 -0.27 -7.15
N GLY A 82 6.31 -1.58 -7.14
CA GLY A 82 4.94 -2.09 -6.99
C GLY A 82 4.28 -1.63 -5.67
N LEU A 83 5.05 -1.59 -4.58
CA LEU A 83 4.58 -1.05 -3.31
C LEU A 83 4.25 0.45 -3.42
N LYS A 84 5.13 1.27 -4.01
CA LYS A 84 4.89 2.71 -4.17
C LYS A 84 3.64 2.98 -5.02
N GLU A 85 3.47 2.27 -6.13
CA GLU A 85 2.26 2.39 -6.96
C GLU A 85 1.00 2.05 -6.17
N LEU A 86 1.01 0.94 -5.42
CA LEU A 86 -0.10 0.58 -4.54
C LEU A 86 -0.40 1.68 -3.50
N LEU A 87 0.64 2.26 -2.90
CA LEU A 87 0.48 3.33 -1.91
C LEU A 87 -0.15 4.59 -2.53
N VAL A 88 0.17 4.93 -3.78
CA VAL A 88 -0.49 6.03 -4.50
C VAL A 88 -1.97 5.72 -4.71
N ASP A 89 -2.32 4.52 -5.18
CA ASP A 89 -3.70 4.11 -5.42
C ASP A 89 -4.51 4.13 -4.11
N LEU A 90 -3.91 3.64 -3.02
CA LEU A 90 -4.51 3.70 -1.69
C LEU A 90 -4.63 5.13 -1.17
N LYS A 91 -3.74 6.06 -1.54
CA LYS A 91 -3.76 7.45 -1.05
C LYS A 91 -4.81 8.27 -1.76
N MET A 92 -5.10 7.95 -3.02
CA MET A 92 -6.26 8.48 -3.73
C MET A 92 -7.56 8.10 -3.03
N ARG A 93 -7.69 6.83 -2.61
CA ARG A 93 -8.90 6.30 -1.98
C ARG A 93 -9.06 6.65 -0.51
N TYR A 94 -7.96 6.64 0.24
CA TYR A 94 -7.90 6.87 1.67
C TYR A 94 -6.93 8.02 1.97
N PRO A 95 -7.32 9.28 1.67
CA PRO A 95 -6.40 10.41 1.70
C PRO A 95 -5.78 10.68 3.07
N GLY A 96 -6.47 10.28 4.14
CA GLY A 96 -6.01 10.43 5.52
C GLY A 96 -5.07 9.34 6.03
N PHE A 97 -4.77 8.27 5.26
CA PHE A 97 -3.97 7.18 5.80
C PHE A 97 -2.53 7.63 6.11
N VAL A 98 -1.97 7.06 7.18
CA VAL A 98 -0.55 7.17 7.55
C VAL A 98 0.15 5.84 7.29
N LEU A 99 1.31 5.88 6.63
CA LEU A 99 2.15 4.72 6.41
C LEU A 99 2.93 4.37 7.67
N GLY A 100 2.95 3.09 8.04
CA GLY A 100 3.72 2.60 9.18
C GLY A 100 4.22 1.17 8.99
N ALA A 101 5.18 0.80 9.83
CA ALA A 101 5.61 -0.56 10.03
C ALA A 101 4.75 -1.23 11.11
N HIS A 102 4.45 -2.53 10.99
CA HIS A 102 3.69 -3.24 12.02
C HIS A 102 4.33 -3.16 13.42
N ARG A 103 5.68 -3.13 13.51
CA ARG A 103 6.40 -2.93 14.78
C ARG A 103 6.11 -1.59 15.48
N GLN A 104 5.65 -0.57 14.75
CA GLN A 104 5.35 0.75 15.30
C GLN A 104 3.98 0.82 15.99
N VAL A 105 3.06 -0.10 15.67
CA VAL A 105 1.71 -0.13 16.25
C VAL A 105 1.52 -1.18 17.34
N ARG A 106 2.48 -2.11 17.50
CA ARG A 106 2.44 -3.10 18.58
C ARG A 106 3.17 -2.59 19.82
N ALA A 107 2.43 -2.41 20.91
CA ALA A 107 2.97 -1.99 22.21
C ALA A 107 3.99 -3.00 22.77
N ASP A 108 3.84 -4.29 22.46
CA ASP A 108 4.70 -5.38 22.93
C ASP A 108 6.02 -5.53 22.15
N ARG A 109 6.19 -4.81 21.03
CA ARG A 109 7.37 -4.84 20.13
C ARG A 109 7.85 -6.23 19.72
N THR A 110 7.00 -7.26 19.79
CA THR A 110 7.42 -8.66 19.53
C THR A 110 7.55 -9.01 18.05
N THR A 111 7.52 -8.02 17.16
CA THR A 111 7.57 -8.22 15.71
C THR A 111 8.66 -7.36 15.09
N THR A 112 9.42 -7.95 14.18
CA THR A 112 10.45 -7.24 13.41
C THR A 112 9.88 -6.52 12.20
N CYS A 113 8.62 -6.82 11.82
CA CYS A 113 7.99 -6.37 10.59
C CYS A 113 8.08 -4.84 10.34
N PRO A 114 8.46 -4.43 9.11
CA PRO A 114 8.71 -5.25 7.93
C PRO A 114 10.09 -5.95 7.88
N GLY A 115 10.96 -5.75 8.87
CA GLY A 115 12.29 -6.35 8.94
C GLY A 115 13.38 -5.27 9.09
N ALA A 116 14.53 -5.64 9.66
CA ALA A 116 15.63 -4.70 9.94
C ALA A 116 16.27 -4.08 8.68
N LYS A 117 16.35 -4.82 7.57
CA LYS A 117 16.91 -4.38 6.28
C LYS A 117 15.87 -3.79 5.33
N PHE A 118 14.60 -3.76 5.72
CA PHE A 118 13.60 -3.05 4.93
C PHE A 118 13.84 -1.53 4.99
N PRO A 119 13.85 -0.81 3.85
CA PRO A 119 14.19 0.62 3.79
C PRO A 119 13.03 1.50 4.24
N MET A 120 12.53 1.30 5.46
CA MET A 120 11.36 2.01 5.99
C MET A 120 11.60 3.52 6.11
N GLY A 121 12.83 3.92 6.42
CA GLY A 121 13.21 5.34 6.52
C GLY A 121 13.06 6.06 5.17
N GLU A 122 13.64 5.50 4.12
CA GLU A 122 13.54 6.01 2.74
C GLU A 122 12.10 6.03 2.25
N LEU A 123 11.37 4.92 2.43
CA LEU A 123 9.97 4.85 2.03
C LEU A 123 9.09 5.87 2.77
N SER A 124 9.35 6.09 4.06
CA SER A 124 8.61 7.09 4.85
C SER A 124 8.94 8.52 4.44
N ALA A 125 10.19 8.81 4.07
CA ALA A 125 10.60 10.11 3.54
C ALA A 125 9.92 10.38 2.19
N TRP A 126 9.98 9.41 1.28
CA TRP A 126 9.26 9.43 0.00
C TRP A 126 7.76 9.66 0.20
N ALA A 127 7.13 8.92 1.13
CA ALA A 127 5.70 9.04 1.38
C ALA A 127 5.26 10.40 1.95
N LYS A 128 6.15 11.11 2.66
CA LYS A 128 5.88 12.45 3.20
C LYS A 128 6.02 13.56 2.15
N GLY A 129 6.83 13.35 1.12
CA GLY A 129 7.03 14.28 0.02
C GLY A 129 6.29 13.86 -1.23
N GLU A 130 6.93 12.99 -2.02
CA GLU A 130 6.52 12.61 -3.37
C GLU A 130 5.13 11.97 -3.45
N LEU A 131 4.75 11.10 -2.51
CA LEU A 131 3.42 10.47 -2.54
C LEU A 131 2.29 11.52 -2.52
N LEU A 132 2.44 12.59 -1.75
CA LEU A 132 1.45 13.66 -1.68
C LEU A 132 1.43 14.47 -2.97
N THR A 133 2.61 14.75 -3.55
CA THR A 133 2.74 15.42 -4.84
C THR A 133 2.06 14.63 -5.95
N ILE A 134 2.40 13.35 -6.10
CA ILE A 134 1.82 12.45 -7.14
C ILE A 134 0.30 12.36 -6.99
N ARG A 135 -0.20 12.25 -5.75
CA ARG A 135 -1.64 12.23 -5.50
C ARG A 135 -2.31 13.54 -5.96
N ASN A 136 -1.72 14.68 -5.62
CA ASN A 136 -2.28 15.98 -6.01
C ASN A 136 -2.26 16.19 -7.53
N GLU A 137 -1.18 15.75 -8.20
CA GLU A 137 -1.09 15.76 -9.66
C GLU A 137 -2.17 14.88 -10.31
N ARG A 138 -2.39 13.66 -9.79
CA ARG A 138 -3.49 12.78 -10.28
C ARG A 138 -4.86 13.43 -10.12
N ILE A 139 -5.12 14.06 -8.97
CA ILE A 139 -6.38 14.80 -8.75
C ILE A 139 -6.54 15.94 -9.76
N GLN A 140 -5.47 16.69 -10.02
CA GLN A 140 -5.49 17.79 -10.99
C GLN A 140 -5.81 17.30 -12.41
N VAL A 141 -5.15 16.20 -12.84
CA VAL A 141 -5.43 15.55 -14.13
C VAL A 141 -6.88 15.07 -14.21
N ASP A 142 -7.42 14.47 -13.15
CA ASP A 142 -8.82 14.02 -13.11
C ASP A 142 -9.79 15.20 -13.23
N ILE A 143 -9.52 16.32 -12.55
CA ILE A 143 -10.31 17.56 -12.65
C ILE A 143 -10.28 18.11 -14.07
N GLU A 144 -9.09 18.25 -14.66
CA GLU A 144 -8.92 18.75 -16.03
C GLU A 144 -9.62 17.86 -17.06
N SER A 145 -9.61 16.54 -16.85
CA SER A 145 -10.29 15.60 -17.75
C SER A 145 -11.81 15.71 -17.73
N GLN A 146 -12.39 16.20 -16.62
CA GLN A 146 -13.84 16.29 -16.42
C GLN A 146 -14.38 17.71 -16.66
N TYR A 147 -13.60 18.74 -16.36
CA TYR A 147 -14.02 20.13 -16.33
C TYR A 147 -13.10 21.07 -17.11
N GLY A 148 -12.12 20.53 -17.84
CA GLY A 148 -11.32 21.30 -18.77
C GLY A 148 -12.16 21.88 -19.92
N PRO A 149 -11.69 22.97 -20.55
CA PRO A 149 -12.38 23.64 -21.66
C PRO A 149 -12.56 22.75 -22.90
#